data_AF-A0AAU7KUH2-F1
#
_entry.id   AF-A0AAU7KUH2-F1
#
_cell.length_a   1.000
_cell.length_b   1.000
_cell.length_c   1.000
_cell.angle_alpha   90.00
_cell.angle_beta   90.00
_cell.angle_gamma   90.00
#
_symmetry.space_group_name_H-M   'P 1'
#
loop_
_entity.id
_entity.type
_entity.pdbx_description
1 polymer ?
#
loop_
_entity_poly.entity_id
_entity_poly.type
_entity_poly.pdbx_seq_one_letter_code
_entity_poly.pdbx_strand_id
1 'polypeptide(L)'
;MRTPLDTLTELARDARDQAMQHLASARRDERQVADQLSSLEHYRQEYAERLHQNMRSGIDPATLHNTQRFLLSLDDALATARRALQQQRQKVSDSQREWQHEQQRLSAYDTLAERRAQEGLRLQARQEQRSSDDLINSRLQRGSAMPGGY
;
A
#
# COMPACT_ATOMS: atom_id res chain seq x y z
N MET A 1 -25.40 17.36 -1.98
CA MET A 1 -25.85 15.95 -2.06
C MET A 1 -24.63 15.11 -2.42
N ARG A 2 -24.34 14.05 -1.67
CA ARG A 2 -23.25 13.11 -1.97
C ARG A 2 -23.59 12.33 -3.24
N THR A 3 -22.67 12.27 -4.19
CA THR A 3 -22.87 11.55 -5.46
C THR A 3 -22.44 10.09 -5.32
N PRO A 4 -22.94 9.17 -6.15
CA PRO A 4 -22.46 7.79 -6.16
C PRO A 4 -20.95 7.66 -6.39
N LEU A 5 -20.35 8.61 -7.11
CA LEU A 5 -18.91 8.64 -7.34
C LEU A 5 -18.13 9.00 -6.08
N ASP A 6 -18.64 9.93 -5.26
CA ASP A 6 -18.03 10.26 -3.97
C ASP A 6 -18.00 9.03 -3.05
N THR A 7 -19.10 8.27 -3.03
CA THR A 7 -19.18 7.01 -2.27
C THR A 7 -18.15 5.98 -2.75
N LEU A 8 -17.95 5.85 -4.07
CA LEU A 8 -16.97 4.92 -4.65
C LEU A 8 -15.53 5.36 -4.38
N THR A 9 -15.25 6.66 -4.43
CA THR A 9 -13.94 7.24 -4.10
C THR A 9 -13.60 6.99 -2.63
N GLU A 10 -14.54 7.23 -1.71
CA GLU A 10 -14.36 6.95 -0.28
C GLU A 10 -14.09 5.45 -0.04
N LEU A 11 -14.89 4.56 -0.64
CA LEU A 11 -14.68 3.12 -0.51
C LEU A 11 -13.31 2.66 -1.06
N ALA A 12 -12.87 3.24 -2.18
CA ALA A 12 -11.54 2.94 -2.74
C ALA A 12 -10.40 3.47 -1.86
N ARG A 13 -10.59 4.63 -1.21
CA ARG A 13 -9.63 5.17 -0.26
C ARG A 13 -9.51 4.27 0.97
N ASP A 14 -10.63 3.86 1.54
CA ASP A 14 -10.65 2.94 2.68
C ASP A 14 -9.99 1.60 2.34
N ALA A 15 -10.28 1.03 1.16
CA ALA A 15 -9.66 -0.21 0.70
C ALA A 15 -8.14 -0.07 0.51
N ARG A 16 -7.69 1.04 -0.07
CA ARG A 16 -6.26 1.35 -0.23
C ARG A 16 -5.55 1.49 1.12
N ASP A 17 -6.20 2.12 2.10
CA ASP A 17 -5.63 2.31 3.44
C ASP A 17 -5.54 0.99 4.20
N GLN A 18 -6.57 0.13 4.10
CA GLN A 18 -6.52 -1.24 4.62
C GLN A 18 -5.39 -2.06 3.98
N ALA A 19 -5.26 -2.02 2.65
CA ALA A 19 -4.17 -2.70 1.95
C ALA A 19 -2.79 -2.18 2.38
N MET A 20 -2.66 -0.88 2.66
CA MET A 20 -1.42 -0.29 3.20
C MET A 20 -1.09 -0.82 4.60
N GLN A 21 -2.10 -0.95 5.48
CA GLN A 21 -1.92 -1.54 6.81
C GLN A 21 -1.50 -3.01 6.72
N HIS A 22 -2.11 -3.78 5.81
CA HIS A 22 -1.73 -5.17 5.56
C HIS A 22 -0.29 -5.29 5.07
N LEU A 23 0.12 -4.47 4.09
CA LEU A 23 1.50 -4.43 3.60
C LEU A 23 2.49 -4.06 4.72
N ALA A 24 2.15 -3.10 5.57
CA ALA A 24 2.97 -2.71 6.71
C ALA A 24 3.13 -3.88 7.71
N SER A 25 2.05 -4.62 7.99
CA SER A 25 2.12 -5.81 8.84
C SER A 25 2.98 -6.90 8.21
N ALA A 26 2.75 -7.23 6.94
CA ALA A 26 3.51 -8.26 6.23
C ALA A 26 5.02 -7.95 6.25
N ARG A 27 5.42 -6.68 6.08
CA ARG A 27 6.81 -6.24 6.17
C ARG A 27 7.39 -6.33 7.58
N ARG A 28 6.59 -6.10 8.63
CA ARG A 28 7.05 -6.28 10.01
C ARG A 28 7.33 -7.76 10.29
N ASP A 29 6.43 -8.65 9.92
CA ASP A 29 6.64 -10.08 10.15
C ASP A 29 7.82 -10.61 9.30
N GLU A 30 8.04 -10.08 8.09
CA GLU A 30 9.22 -10.43 7.27
C GLU A 30 10.52 -10.11 8.01
N ARG A 31 10.60 -8.90 8.59
CA ARG A 31 11.77 -8.48 9.36
C ARG A 31 11.96 -9.36 10.58
N GLN A 32 10.90 -9.65 11.33
CA GLN A 32 10.99 -10.51 12.52
C GLN A 32 11.54 -11.90 12.17
N VAL A 33 11.08 -12.52 11.08
CA VAL A 33 11.59 -13.82 10.64
C VAL A 33 13.04 -13.72 10.14
N ALA A 34 13.39 -12.63 9.45
CA ALA A 34 14.76 -12.39 9.01
C ALA A 34 15.73 -12.20 10.19
N ASP A 35 15.32 -11.48 11.24
CA ASP A 35 16.11 -11.26 12.46
C ASP A 35 16.30 -12.57 13.23
N GLN A 36 15.25 -13.41 13.30
CA GLN A 36 15.35 -14.74 13.89
C GLN A 36 16.30 -15.65 13.11
N LEU A 37 16.23 -15.62 11.77
CA LEU A 37 17.15 -16.37 10.91
C LEU A 37 18.60 -15.94 11.13
N SER A 38 18.86 -14.63 11.14
CA SER A 38 20.19 -14.06 11.40
C SER A 38 20.74 -14.50 12.75
N SER A 39 19.90 -14.48 13.79
CA SER A 39 20.28 -14.93 15.14
C SER A 39 20.64 -16.42 15.17
N LEU A 40 19.87 -17.27 14.48
CA LEU A 40 20.19 -18.70 14.36
C LEU A 40 21.49 -18.96 13.59
N GLU A 41 21.74 -18.19 12.53
CA GLU A 41 22.98 -18.30 11.75
C GLU A 41 24.20 -17.92 12.59
N HIS A 42 24.08 -16.84 13.38
CA HIS A 42 25.10 -16.42 14.32
C HIS A 42 25.37 -17.49 15.39
N TYR A 43 24.33 -18.00 16.07
CA TYR A 43 24.50 -19.04 17.08
C TYR A 43 25.14 -20.31 16.52
N ARG A 44 24.74 -20.72 15.31
CA ARG A 44 25.36 -21.87 14.65
C ARG A 44 26.86 -21.66 14.43
N GLN A 45 27.25 -20.48 13.97
CA GLN A 45 28.66 -20.15 13.75
C GLN A 45 29.45 -20.19 15.06
N GLU A 46 28.96 -19.55 16.12
CA GLU A 46 29.60 -19.56 17.44
C GLU A 46 29.80 -20.99 17.96
N TYR A 47 28.78 -21.85 17.82
CA TYR A 47 28.87 -23.24 18.26
C TYR A 47 29.85 -24.08 17.42
N ALA A 48 29.90 -23.85 16.10
CA ALA A 48 30.87 -24.52 15.24
C ALA A 48 32.31 -24.13 15.59
N GLU A 49 32.55 -22.85 15.87
CA GLU A 49 33.86 -22.35 16.30
C GLU A 49 34.28 -22.93 17.65
N ARG A 50 33.36 -22.97 18.64
CA ARG A 50 33.61 -23.62 19.94
C ARG A 50 33.94 -25.10 19.79
N LEU A 51 33.22 -25.82 18.91
CA LEU A 51 33.50 -27.22 18.66
C LEU A 51 34.91 -27.41 18.10
N HIS A 52 35.31 -26.59 17.13
CA HIS A 52 36.64 -26.66 16.53
C HIS A 52 37.76 -26.35 17.55
N GLN A 53 37.54 -25.40 18.46
CA GLN A 53 38.47 -25.11 19.56
C GLN A 53 38.58 -26.29 20.54
N ASN A 54 37.44 -26.86 20.96
CA ASN A 54 37.41 -27.99 21.89
C ASN A 54 38.08 -29.25 21.30
N MET A 55 37.93 -29.48 19.99
CA MET A 55 38.63 -30.56 19.30
C MET A 55 40.16 -30.42 19.35
N ARG A 56 40.67 -29.18 19.32
CA ARG A 56 42.13 -28.91 19.41
C ARG A 56 42.68 -29.09 20.82
N SER A 57 41.88 -28.81 21.85
CA SER A 57 42.28 -28.95 23.26
C SER A 57 42.03 -30.35 23.84
N GLY A 58 41.44 -31.25 23.05
CA GLY A 58 40.90 -32.53 23.52
C GLY A 58 39.48 -32.36 24.05
N ILE A 59 38.55 -33.14 23.50
CA ILE A 59 37.12 -33.13 23.86
C ILE A 59 36.69 -34.54 24.25
N ASP A 60 35.92 -34.64 25.33
CA ASP A 60 35.28 -35.90 25.71
C ASP A 60 34.23 -36.35 24.66
N PRO A 61 34.15 -37.64 24.31
CA PRO A 61 33.22 -38.16 23.31
C PRO A 61 31.74 -37.82 23.55
N ALA A 62 31.27 -37.76 24.80
CA ALA A 62 29.89 -37.42 25.10
C ALA A 62 29.61 -35.94 24.81
N THR A 63 30.55 -35.05 25.14
CA THR A 63 30.47 -33.62 24.80
C THR A 63 30.44 -33.42 23.29
N LEU A 64 31.34 -34.09 22.56
CA LEU A 64 31.37 -34.06 21.08
C LEU A 64 30.03 -34.47 20.48
N HIS A 65 29.47 -35.60 20.94
CA HIS A 65 28.19 -36.11 20.45
C HIS A 65 27.02 -35.15 20.73
N ASN A 66 26.98 -34.56 21.93
CA ASN A 66 25.93 -33.59 22.29
C ASN A 66 26.00 -32.31 21.44
N THR A 67 27.20 -31.77 21.21
CA THR A 67 27.37 -30.59 20.35
C THR A 67 26.97 -30.88 18.90
N GLN A 68 27.33 -32.05 18.36
CA GLN A 68 26.90 -32.47 17.02
C GLN A 68 25.37 -32.56 16.91
N ARG A 69 24.70 -33.17 17.90
CA ARG A 69 23.23 -33.25 17.91
C ARG A 69 22.58 -31.87 17.94
N PHE A 70 23.12 -30.95 18.75
CA PHE A 70 22.61 -29.58 18.81
C PHE A 70 22.81 -28.83 17.48
N LEU A 71 23.98 -28.97 16.84
CA LEU A 71 24.23 -28.38 15.52
C LEU A 71 23.23 -28.88 14.45
N LEU A 72 22.92 -30.19 14.45
CA LEU A 72 21.89 -30.75 13.57
C LEU A 72 20.50 -30.12 13.84
N SER A 73 20.13 -29.94 15.12
CA SER A 73 18.87 -29.28 15.46
C SER A 73 18.81 -27.81 15.02
N LEU A 74 19.96 -27.11 15.05
CA LEU A 74 20.07 -25.74 14.52
C LEU A 74 19.96 -25.72 13.00
N ASP A 75 20.55 -26.69 12.29
CA ASP A 75 20.43 -26.82 10.84
C ASP A 75 18.96 -27.02 10.42
N ASP A 76 18.21 -27.85 11.14
CA ASP A 76 16.77 -28.06 10.90
C ASP A 76 15.94 -26.80 11.18
N ALA A 77 16.27 -26.08 12.27
CA ALA A 77 15.63 -24.81 12.61
C ALA A 77 15.91 -23.73 11.54
N LEU A 78 17.15 -23.64 11.06
CA LEU A 78 17.55 -22.75 9.98
C LEU A 78 16.83 -23.05 8.68
N ALA A 79 16.71 -24.32 8.29
CA ALA A 79 15.97 -24.73 7.11
C ALA A 79 14.49 -24.31 7.22
N THR A 80 13.90 -24.42 8.41
CA THR A 80 12.53 -23.99 8.67
C THR A 80 12.38 -22.47 8.63
N ALA A 81 13.28 -21.72 9.28
CA ALA A 81 13.28 -20.26 9.26
C ALA A 81 13.47 -19.69 7.84
N ARG A 82 14.33 -20.30 7.02
CA ARG A 82 14.51 -19.91 5.61
C ARG A 82 13.25 -20.09 4.79
N ARG A 83 12.54 -21.21 4.96
CA ARG A 83 11.24 -21.44 4.31
C ARG A 83 10.19 -20.43 4.78
N ALA A 84 10.13 -20.14 6.08
CA ALA A 84 9.23 -19.13 6.62
C ALA A 84 9.53 -17.73 6.05
N LEU A 85 10.80 -17.35 5.92
CA LEU A 85 11.20 -16.08 5.33
C LEU A 85 10.77 -15.97 3.86
N GLN A 86 10.92 -17.05 3.09
CA GLN A 86 10.45 -17.08 1.70
C GLN A 86 8.93 -16.91 1.61
N GLN A 87 8.16 -17.58 2.48
CA GLN A 87 6.71 -17.42 2.53
C GLN A 87 6.31 -15.99 2.90
N GLN A 88 7.03 -15.37 3.84
CA GLN A 88 6.74 -14.01 4.26
C GLN A 88 7.09 -12.97 3.18
N ARG A 89 8.18 -13.18 2.44
CA ARG A 89 8.51 -12.42 1.23
C ARG A 89 7.41 -12.49 0.19
N GLN A 90 6.83 -13.67 -0.02
CA GLN A 90 5.71 -13.83 -0.94
C GLN A 90 4.49 -13.02 -0.48
N LYS A 91 4.14 -13.08 0.80
CA LYS A 91 3.04 -12.26 1.37
C LYS A 91 3.28 -10.76 1.23
N VAL A 92 4.52 -10.29 1.40
CA VAL A 92 4.88 -8.88 1.15
C VAL A 92 4.67 -8.53 -0.33
N SER A 93 5.08 -9.40 -1.26
CA SER A 93 4.84 -9.19 -2.69
C SER A 93 3.35 -9.14 -3.02
N ASP A 94 2.56 -10.05 -2.46
CA ASP A 94 1.11 -10.13 -2.69
C ASP A 94 0.38 -8.89 -2.16
N SER A 95 0.64 -8.52 -0.91
CA SER A 95 0.06 -7.30 -0.30
C SER A 95 0.51 -6.02 -0.99
N GLN A 96 1.73 -5.98 -1.54
CA GLN A 96 2.19 -4.84 -2.33
C GLN A 96 1.42 -4.73 -3.65
N ARG A 97 1.13 -5.85 -4.33
CA ARG A 97 0.31 -5.86 -5.55
C ARG A 97 -1.13 -5.42 -5.26
N GLU A 98 -1.72 -5.91 -4.17
CA GLU A 98 -3.04 -5.49 -3.73
C GLU A 98 -3.11 -3.98 -3.47
N TRP A 99 -2.16 -3.45 -2.70
CA TRP A 99 -2.08 -2.01 -2.44
C TRP A 99 -1.94 -1.18 -3.73
N GLN A 100 -1.10 -1.62 -4.67
CA GLN A 100 -0.95 -0.94 -5.96
C GLN A 100 -2.24 -0.94 -6.77
N HIS A 101 -2.98 -2.06 -6.78
CA HIS A 101 -4.26 -2.17 -7.45
C HIS A 101 -5.30 -1.21 -6.86
N GLU A 102 -5.43 -1.17 -5.54
CA GLU A 102 -6.37 -0.27 -4.87
C GLU A 102 -5.98 1.21 -5.08
N GLN A 103 -4.68 1.52 -5.08
CA GLN A 103 -4.18 2.86 -5.41
C GLN A 103 -4.52 3.27 -6.86
N GLN A 104 -4.39 2.36 -7.83
CA GLN A 104 -4.80 2.62 -9.21
C GLN A 104 -6.31 2.86 -9.32
N ARG A 105 -7.12 2.06 -8.60
CA ARG A 105 -8.58 2.21 -8.58
C ARG A 105 -9.00 3.56 -8.00
N LEU A 106 -8.38 3.99 -6.91
CA LEU A 106 -8.61 5.32 -6.32
C LEU A 106 -8.26 6.44 -7.31
N SER A 107 -7.08 6.38 -7.94
CA SER A 107 -6.67 7.39 -8.93
C SER A 107 -7.61 7.47 -10.13
N ALA A 108 -8.19 6.35 -10.56
CA ALA A 108 -9.19 6.33 -11.63
C ALA A 108 -10.48 7.07 -11.21
N TYR A 109 -10.95 6.87 -9.98
CA TYR A 109 -12.12 7.58 -9.46
C TYR A 109 -11.87 9.07 -9.25
N ASP A 110 -10.71 9.45 -8.72
CA ASP A 110 -10.30 10.85 -8.57
C ASP A 110 -10.29 11.56 -9.93
N THR A 111 -9.74 10.92 -10.97
CA THR A 111 -9.73 11.44 -12.34
C THR A 111 -11.14 11.64 -12.89
N LEU A 112 -12.05 10.69 -12.64
CA LEU A 112 -13.43 10.80 -13.08
C LEU A 112 -14.19 11.92 -12.34
N ALA A 113 -13.91 12.09 -11.04
CA ALA A 113 -14.51 13.12 -10.22
C ALA A 113 -14.09 14.52 -10.69
N GLU A 114 -12.79 14.69 -10.98
CA GLU A 114 -12.26 15.94 -11.53
C GLU A 114 -12.91 16.29 -12.88
N ARG A 115 -13.04 15.32 -13.78
CA ARG A 115 -13.71 15.55 -15.09
C ARG A 115 -15.16 15.99 -14.92
N ARG A 116 -15.92 15.36 -14.03
CA ARG A 116 -17.32 15.76 -13.75
C ARG A 116 -17.40 17.17 -13.16
N ALA A 117 -16.48 17.52 -12.27
CA ALA A 117 -16.42 18.87 -11.72
C ALA A 117 -16.16 19.91 -12.83
N GLN A 118 -15.21 19.64 -13.72
CA GLN A 118 -14.91 20.51 -14.87
C GLN A 118 -16.09 20.65 -15.84
N GLU A 119 -16.82 19.56 -16.12
CA GLU A 119 -18.03 19.60 -16.95
C GLU A 119 -19.14 20.42 -16.29
N GLY A 120 -19.33 20.27 -14.98
CA GLY A 120 -20.29 21.06 -14.20
C GLY A 120 -20.00 22.56 -14.27
N LEU A 121 -18.74 22.96 -14.08
CA LEU A 121 -18.30 24.35 -14.20
C LEU A 121 -18.56 24.91 -15.62
N ARG A 122 -18.28 24.11 -16.66
CA ARG A 122 -18.56 24.51 -18.06
C ARG A 122 -20.05 24.70 -18.33
N LEU A 123 -20.90 23.85 -17.77
CA LEU A 123 -22.35 23.96 -17.90
C LEU A 123 -22.89 25.20 -17.17
N GLN A 124 -22.41 25.46 -15.95
CA GLN A 124 -22.77 26.66 -15.19
C GLN A 124 -22.36 27.94 -15.93
N ALA A 125 -21.12 28.03 -16.41
CA ALA A 125 -20.64 29.17 -17.18
C ALA A 125 -21.48 29.43 -18.45
N ARG A 126 -21.91 28.37 -19.15
CA ARG A 126 -22.82 28.49 -20.30
C ARG A 126 -24.21 28.98 -19.92
N GLN A 127 -24.75 28.57 -18.77
CA GLN A 127 -26.04 29.03 -18.28
C GLN A 127 -26.00 30.50 -17.85
N GLU A 128 -24.93 30.91 -17.16
CA GLU A 128 -24.70 32.31 -16.76
C GLU A 128 -24.53 33.23 -17.96
N GLN A 129 -23.81 32.79 -18.99
CA GLN A 129 -23.68 33.54 -20.24
C GLN A 129 -25.06 33.75 -20.90
N ARG A 130 -25.86 32.69 -21.03
CA ARG A 130 -27.21 32.76 -21.61
C ARG A 130 -28.13 33.70 -20.83
N SER A 131 -28.14 33.61 -19.50
CA SER A 131 -29.00 34.47 -18.68
C SER A 131 -28.57 35.94 -18.75
N SER A 132 -27.27 36.21 -18.85
CA SER A 132 -26.74 37.57 -19.10
C SER A 132 -27.19 38.11 -20.45
N ASP A 133 -27.08 37.32 -21.52
CA ASP A 133 -27.48 37.70 -22.88
C ASP A 133 -29.00 38.02 -22.95
N ASP A 134 -29.84 37.22 -22.29
CA ASP A 134 -31.29 37.45 -22.20
C ASP A 134 -31.63 38.74 -21.43
N LEU A 135 -30.90 39.05 -20.35
CA LEU A 135 -31.05 40.29 -19.60
C LEU A 135 -30.63 41.52 -20.43
N ILE A 136 -29.57 41.41 -21.22
CA ILE A 136 -29.12 42.47 -22.12
C ILE A 136 -30.16 42.70 -23.22
N ASN A 137 -30.60 41.63 -23.90
CA ASN A 137 -31.60 41.71 -24.97
C ASN A 137 -32.94 42.29 -24.48
N SER A 138 -33.41 41.89 -23.29
CA SER A 138 -34.65 42.42 -22.71
C SER A 138 -34.54 43.89 -22.27
N ARG A 139 -33.35 44.38 -21.90
CA ARG A 139 -33.12 45.82 -21.66
C ARG A 139 -33.09 46.61 -22.95
N LEU A 140 -32.43 46.08 -23.99
CA LEU A 140 -32.40 46.71 -25.30
C LEU A 140 -33.81 46.83 -25.90
N GLN A 141 -34.62 45.77 -25.86
CA GLN A 141 -36.02 45.82 -26.32
C GLN A 141 -36.86 46.87 -25.58
N ARG A 142 -36.66 47.02 -24.26
CA ARG A 142 -37.35 48.07 -23.48
C ARG A 142 -36.86 49.48 -23.81
N GLY A 143 -35.58 49.66 -24.13
CA GLY A 143 -35.03 50.94 -24.59
C GLY A 143 -35.48 51.31 -26.00
N SER A 144 -35.66 50.32 -26.89
CA SER A 144 -36.12 50.51 -28.27
C SER A 144 -37.63 50.68 -28.40
N ALA A 145 -38.42 50.26 -27.41
CA ALA A 145 -39.87 50.45 -27.36
C ALA A 145 -40.31 51.88 -26.94
N MET A 146 -39.37 52.81 -26.75
CA MET A 146 -39.64 54.24 -26.54
C MET A 146 -39.05 55.11 -27.66
N PRO A 147 -39.80 55.32 -28.76
CA PRO A 147 -39.67 56.54 -29.54
C PRO A 147 -41.03 57.22 -29.73
N GLY A 148 -41.19 58.41 -29.14
CA GLY A 148 -42.17 59.41 -29.56
C GLY A 148 -43.52 59.37 -28.85
N GLY A 149 -43.74 60.37 -28.00
CA GLY A 149 -45.05 60.77 -27.52
C GLY A 149 -44.89 62.06 -26.72
N TYR A 150 -45.21 63.18 -27.37
CA TYR A 150 -45.25 64.55 -26.84
C TYR A 150 -46.14 64.69 -25.61
#